data_AF-A0A271LY51-F1
#
_entry.id   AF-A0A271LY51-F1
#
_cell.length_a   1.000
_cell.length_b   1.000
_cell.length_c   1.000
_cell.angle_alpha   90.00
_cell.angle_beta   90.00
_cell.angle_gamma   90.00
#
_symmetry.space_group_name_H-M   'P 1'
#
loop_
_entity.id
_entity.type
_entity.pdbx_description
1 polymer ?
#
loop_
_entity_poly.entity_id
_entity_poly.type
_entity_poly.pdbx_seq_one_letter_code
_entity_poly.pdbx_strand_id
1 'polypeptide(L)'
;MAMLIARPGIFTTVQDRGRTGNRQYGVVVSGAMDDLSLRLGNWLVGNEGGTGALEMTMTGASVQFDEPVFVAFTGAEANIECKGKSIPMWRPVYIPPRSEVHVKRLIQGSRIYLSIAGGINVPKVLGSRSTYTRGQFGGLEGRALKRGTTFRSVAQVKSFKR
;
A
#
# COMPACT_ATOMS: atom_id res chain seq x y z
N MET A 1 -4.39 10.84 10.78
CA MET A 1 -4.07 10.71 9.34
C MET A 1 -5.04 9.79 8.64
N ALA A 2 -5.70 10.31 7.60
CA ALA A 2 -6.50 9.57 6.64
C ALA A 2 -5.86 9.60 5.24
N MET A 3 -6.00 8.48 4.53
CA MET A 3 -5.59 8.32 3.15
C MET A 3 -6.82 8.04 2.29
N LEU A 4 -7.02 8.81 1.22
CA LEU A 4 -8.12 8.68 0.29
C LEU A 4 -7.63 8.18 -1.08
N ILE A 5 -8.32 7.18 -1.63
CA ILE A 5 -8.10 6.71 -3.00
C ILE A 5 -8.87 7.62 -3.97
N ALA A 6 -8.17 8.56 -4.60
CA ALA A 6 -8.73 9.46 -5.60
C ALA A 6 -8.93 8.77 -6.95
N ARG A 7 -7.95 7.97 -7.38
CA ARG A 7 -8.04 7.10 -8.57
C ARG A 7 -7.47 5.73 -8.23
N PRO A 8 -8.23 4.63 -8.30
CA PRO A 8 -7.75 3.32 -7.85
C PRO A 8 -6.80 2.62 -8.83
N GLY A 9 -6.64 3.10 -10.07
CA GLY A 9 -5.96 2.35 -11.13
C GLY A 9 -6.80 1.14 -11.60
N ILE A 10 -6.17 0.24 -12.36
CA ILE A 10 -6.82 -0.97 -12.89
C ILE A 10 -7.12 -1.98 -11.78
N PHE A 11 -6.12 -2.25 -10.93
CA PHE A 11 -6.25 -3.23 -9.87
C PHE A 11 -5.32 -2.88 -8.70
N THR A 12 -5.91 -2.31 -7.65
CA THR A 12 -5.20 -1.97 -6.41
C THR A 12 -5.85 -2.72 -5.25
N THR A 13 -5.04 -3.39 -4.42
CA THR A 13 -5.51 -4.14 -3.25
C THR A 13 -4.61 -3.88 -2.05
N VAL A 14 -5.13 -4.13 -0.84
CA VAL A 14 -4.29 -4.18 0.36
C VAL A 14 -3.64 -5.57 0.42
N GLN A 15 -2.32 -5.62 0.55
CA GLN A 15 -1.56 -6.85 0.69
C GLN A 15 -0.60 -6.75 1.88
N ASP A 16 -0.44 -7.86 2.60
CA ASP A 16 0.67 -8.08 3.51
C ASP A 16 1.43 -9.35 3.08
N ARG A 17 2.00 -10.12 4.01
CA ARG A 17 2.69 -11.39 3.69
C ARG A 17 1.75 -12.58 3.51
N GLY A 18 0.45 -12.34 3.59
CA GLY A 18 -0.57 -13.37 3.42
C GLY A 18 -0.91 -14.12 4.71
N ARG A 19 -1.87 -15.04 4.57
CA ARG A 19 -2.40 -15.89 5.64
C ARG A 19 -1.82 -17.30 5.56
N THR A 20 -0.98 -17.67 6.50
CA THR A 20 -0.42 -19.03 6.59
C THR A 20 -1.23 -19.87 7.59
N GLY A 21 -0.93 -21.17 7.70
CA GLY A 21 -1.57 -22.08 8.67
C GLY A 21 -2.95 -22.63 8.29
N ASN A 22 -3.59 -22.13 7.22
CA ASN A 22 -4.96 -22.51 6.85
C ASN A 22 -5.06 -23.33 5.54
N ARG A 23 -3.93 -23.69 4.91
CA ARG A 23 -3.91 -24.41 3.62
C ARG A 23 -4.60 -25.77 3.66
N GLN A 24 -4.56 -26.46 4.80
CA GLN A 24 -5.26 -27.73 5.02
C GLN A 24 -6.79 -27.61 4.85
N TYR A 25 -7.35 -26.40 4.96
CA TYR A 25 -8.77 -26.12 4.77
C TYR A 25 -9.05 -25.51 3.37
N GLY A 26 -8.11 -25.59 2.43
CA GLY A 26 -8.23 -24.99 1.10
C GLY A 26 -8.07 -23.47 1.05
N VAL A 27 -7.66 -22.83 2.16
CA VAL A 27 -7.46 -21.38 2.19
C VAL A 27 -6.13 -21.01 1.54
N VAL A 28 -6.19 -20.19 0.49
CA VAL A 28 -5.00 -19.66 -0.17
C VAL A 28 -4.29 -18.60 0.68
N VAL A 29 -2.97 -18.54 0.56
CA VAL A 29 -2.13 -17.61 1.33
C VAL A 29 -2.40 -16.16 0.94
N SER A 30 -2.71 -15.88 -0.33
CA SER A 30 -2.64 -14.51 -0.89
C SER A 30 -1.28 -13.89 -0.57
N GLY A 31 -1.23 -12.62 -0.16
CA GLY A 31 0.02 -11.91 0.05
C GLY A 31 0.35 -11.02 -1.13
N ALA A 32 1.34 -10.14 -0.92
CA ALA A 32 1.98 -9.43 -2.01
C ALA A 32 2.59 -10.43 -3.00
N MET A 33 2.45 -10.13 -4.29
CA MET A 33 3.05 -10.96 -5.33
C MET A 33 4.58 -10.90 -5.31
N ASP A 34 5.14 -9.79 -4.83
CA ASP A 34 6.55 -9.56 -4.58
C ASP A 34 6.74 -9.19 -3.10
N ASP A 35 6.94 -10.23 -2.28
CA ASP A 35 7.17 -10.12 -0.82
C ASP A 35 8.39 -9.24 -0.50
N LEU A 36 9.43 -9.28 -1.34
CA LEU A 36 10.66 -8.53 -1.11
C LEU A 36 10.40 -7.02 -1.24
N SER A 37 9.77 -6.60 -2.33
CA SER A 37 9.42 -5.19 -2.54
C SER A 37 8.49 -4.66 -1.46
N LEU A 38 7.48 -5.44 -1.04
CA LEU A 38 6.60 -5.08 0.06
C LEU A 38 7.38 -4.86 1.37
N ARG A 39 8.26 -5.81 1.73
CA ARG A 39 9.03 -5.74 2.97
C ARG A 39 10.02 -4.59 2.98
N LEU A 40 10.74 -4.40 1.88
CA LEU A 40 11.68 -3.28 1.73
C LEU A 40 10.94 -1.94 1.85
N GLY A 41 9.78 -1.79 1.19
CA GLY A 41 8.96 -0.59 1.31
C GLY A 41 8.53 -0.31 2.76
N ASN A 42 8.08 -1.33 3.47
CA ASN A 42 7.71 -1.22 4.88
C ASN A 42 8.88 -0.83 5.79
N TRP A 43 10.05 -1.45 5.63
CA TRP A 43 11.23 -1.10 6.41
C TRP A 43 11.69 0.33 6.17
N LEU A 44 11.63 0.82 4.92
CA LEU A 44 12.01 2.20 4.58
C LEU A 44 11.19 3.25 5.34
N VAL A 45 9.93 2.96 5.66
CA VAL A 45 9.04 3.86 6.42
C VAL A 45 8.98 3.53 7.92
N GLY A 46 9.82 2.61 8.40
CA GLY A 46 9.92 2.23 9.81
C GLY A 46 8.86 1.24 10.30
N ASN A 47 8.14 0.59 9.40
CA ASN A 47 7.19 -0.46 9.75
C ASN A 47 7.87 -1.83 9.90
N GLU A 48 7.19 -2.77 10.53
CA GLU A 48 7.52 -4.19 10.37
C GLU A 48 7.34 -4.61 8.92
N GLY A 49 8.23 -5.47 8.41
CA GLY A 49 8.22 -5.87 6.99
C GLY A 49 6.91 -6.48 6.50
N GLY A 50 6.13 -7.10 7.39
CA GLY A 50 4.82 -7.69 7.07
C GLY A 50 3.62 -6.77 7.26
N THR A 51 3.83 -5.46 7.37
CA THR A 51 2.74 -4.49 7.50
C THR A 51 1.95 -4.39 6.19
N GLY A 52 0.63 -4.18 6.28
CA GLY A 52 -0.22 -4.05 5.10
C GLY A 52 0.12 -2.79 4.28
N ALA A 53 0.33 -2.98 2.99
CA ALA A 53 0.64 -1.94 2.00
C ALA A 53 -0.32 -2.04 0.80
N LEU A 54 -0.35 -1.01 -0.05
CA LEU A 54 -1.10 -1.09 -1.30
C LEU A 54 -0.25 -1.78 -2.37
N GLU A 55 -0.76 -2.83 -2.98
CA GLU A 55 -0.24 -3.42 -4.23
C GLU A 55 -1.07 -2.88 -5.40
N MET A 56 -0.42 -2.23 -6.37
CA MET A 56 -1.05 -1.67 -7.57
C MET A 56 -0.50 -2.37 -8.81
N THR A 57 -1.39 -2.83 -9.70
CA THR A 57 -1.03 -3.65 -10.86
C THR A 57 -1.27 -2.89 -12.18
N MET A 58 -0.27 -2.90 -13.07
CA MET A 58 -0.20 -2.25 -14.39
C MET A 58 -0.29 -0.73 -14.41
N THR A 59 -1.24 -0.15 -13.69
CA THR A 59 -1.42 1.28 -13.51
C THR A 59 -1.48 1.58 -12.03
N GLY A 60 -0.80 2.65 -11.63
CA GLY A 60 -0.80 3.07 -10.25
C GLY A 60 -2.06 3.81 -9.85
N ALA A 61 -2.23 3.98 -8.55
CA ALA A 61 -3.30 4.76 -7.97
C ALA A 61 -2.88 6.25 -7.82
N SER A 62 -3.88 7.13 -7.76
CA SER A 62 -3.72 8.46 -7.17
C SER A 62 -4.30 8.47 -5.77
N VAL A 63 -3.51 8.93 -4.82
CA VAL A 63 -3.77 8.81 -3.39
C VAL A 63 -3.58 10.16 -2.71
N GLN A 64 -4.58 10.61 -1.96
CA GLN A 64 -4.54 11.86 -1.21
C GLN A 64 -4.30 11.59 0.27
N PHE A 65 -3.47 12.44 0.88
CA PHE A 65 -3.18 12.43 2.32
C PHE A 65 -3.64 13.74 2.95
N ASP A 66 -4.37 13.67 4.05
CA ASP A 66 -4.86 14.84 4.78
C ASP A 66 -3.79 15.47 5.69
N GLU A 67 -2.94 14.63 6.30
CA GLU A 67 -1.88 14.94 7.25
C GLU A 67 -0.49 14.63 6.63
N PRO A 68 0.60 15.23 7.17
CA PRO A 68 1.95 14.89 6.71
C PRO A 68 2.31 13.43 6.98
N VAL A 69 3.03 12.79 6.06
CA VAL A 69 3.37 11.37 6.17
C VAL A 69 4.67 11.00 5.46
N PHE A 70 5.35 9.95 5.95
CA PHE A 70 6.40 9.28 5.19
C PHE A 70 5.83 8.08 4.44
N VAL A 71 6.14 8.01 3.15
CA VAL A 71 5.80 6.89 2.28
C VAL A 71 7.03 6.34 1.58
N ALA A 72 6.96 5.11 1.10
CA ALA A 72 7.95 4.54 0.22
C ALA A 72 7.27 3.79 -0.92
N PHE A 73 7.83 3.94 -2.12
CA PHE A 73 7.42 3.23 -3.33
C PHE A 73 8.51 2.23 -3.73
N THR A 74 8.11 0.98 -3.97
CA THR A 74 9.02 -0.13 -4.33
C THR A 74 8.37 -1.04 -5.38
N GLY A 75 9.14 -1.96 -5.97
CA GLY A 75 8.67 -2.83 -7.05
C GLY A 75 8.92 -2.22 -8.43
N ALA A 76 7.93 -2.30 -9.31
CA ALA A 76 7.99 -1.84 -10.69
C ALA A 76 8.38 -0.36 -10.79
N GLU A 77 9.32 -0.06 -11.68
CA GLU A 77 9.74 1.30 -11.97
C GLU A 77 8.54 2.11 -12.46
N ALA A 78 8.35 3.31 -11.91
CA ALA A 78 7.17 4.12 -12.19
C ALA A 78 7.47 5.62 -12.18
N ASN A 79 6.71 6.36 -12.97
CA ASN A 79 6.64 7.81 -12.86
C ASN A 79 5.66 8.19 -11.74
N ILE A 80 6.21 8.69 -10.64
CA ILE A 80 5.46 9.08 -9.45
C ILE A 80 5.64 10.57 -9.24
N GLU A 81 4.58 11.30 -8.99
CA GLU A 81 4.65 12.73 -8.71
C GLU A 81 3.77 13.14 -7.53
N CYS A 82 4.17 14.21 -6.88
CA CYS A 82 3.37 14.93 -5.91
C CYS A 82 3.55 16.43 -6.13
N LYS A 83 2.45 17.16 -6.33
CA LYS A 83 2.47 18.61 -6.62
C LYS A 83 3.42 18.97 -7.78
N GLY A 84 3.40 18.17 -8.85
CA GLY A 84 4.24 18.36 -10.05
C GLY A 84 5.73 18.04 -9.88
N LYS A 85 6.16 17.54 -8.71
CA LYS A 85 7.54 17.11 -8.46
C LYS A 85 7.66 15.59 -8.51
N SER A 86 8.68 15.09 -9.19
CA SER A 86 8.97 13.65 -9.23
C SER A 86 9.33 13.13 -7.84
N ILE A 87 8.75 11.98 -7.49
CA ILE A 87 9.03 11.26 -6.25
C ILE A 87 9.97 10.09 -6.57
N PRO A 88 11.08 9.97 -5.83
CA PRO A 88 11.95 8.82 -6.02
C PRO A 88 11.38 7.55 -5.40
N MET A 89 11.71 6.41 -6.00
CA MET A 89 11.46 5.09 -5.44
C MET A 89 12.60 4.64 -4.50
N TRP A 90 12.38 3.54 -3.78
CA TRP A 90 13.37 2.85 -2.94
C TRP A 90 14.02 3.69 -1.84
N ARG A 91 13.32 4.72 -1.36
CA ARG A 91 13.70 5.53 -0.19
C ARG A 91 12.46 6.09 0.51
N PRO A 92 12.54 6.47 1.80
CA PRO A 92 11.45 7.21 2.44
C PRO A 92 11.27 8.60 1.81
N VAL A 93 10.02 8.99 1.62
CA VAL A 93 9.63 10.27 1.01
C VAL A 93 8.60 10.94 1.90
N TYR A 94 8.89 12.19 2.28
CA TYR A 94 7.94 13.03 3.01
C TYR A 94 6.88 13.59 2.06
N ILE A 95 5.62 13.32 2.36
CA ILE A 95 4.45 13.88 1.68
C ILE A 95 3.85 14.97 2.59
N PRO A 96 3.80 16.23 2.13
CA PRO A 96 3.16 17.30 2.88
C PRO A 96 1.66 17.03 3.06
N PRO A 97 1.01 17.61 4.08
CA PRO A 97 -0.44 17.48 4.25
C PRO A 97 -1.20 18.01 3.03
N ARG A 98 -2.42 17.49 2.85
CA ARG A 98 -3.33 17.87 1.76
C ARG A 98 -2.65 17.79 0.38
N SER A 99 -1.90 16.72 0.17
CA SER A 99 -1.20 16.47 -1.09
C SER A 99 -1.73 15.20 -1.74
N GLU A 100 -1.80 15.21 -3.07
CA GLU A 100 -2.08 14.04 -3.87
C GLU A 100 -0.78 13.51 -4.48
N VAL A 101 -0.55 12.21 -4.30
CA VAL A 101 0.50 11.46 -4.97
C VAL A 101 -0.12 10.72 -6.14
N HIS A 102 0.46 10.91 -7.32
CA HIS A 102 0.01 10.26 -8.56
C HIS A 102 1.07 9.28 -9.03
N VAL A 103 0.73 8.00 -9.05
CA VAL A 103 1.52 6.98 -9.75
C VAL A 103 0.96 6.87 -11.18
N LYS A 104 1.58 7.55 -12.14
CA LYS A 104 1.03 7.71 -13.50
C LYS A 104 1.05 6.42 -14.30
N ARG A 105 2.23 5.85 -14.47
CA ARG A 105 2.48 4.67 -15.32
C ARG A 105 3.65 3.87 -14.77
N LEU A 106 3.54 2.55 -14.83
CA LEU A 106 4.67 1.64 -14.64
C LEU A 106 5.47 1.56 -15.94
N ILE A 107 6.76 1.81 -15.87
CA ILE A 107 7.71 1.82 -16.99
C ILE A 107 8.26 0.41 -17.19
N GLN A 108 8.73 -0.23 -16.11
CA GLN A 108 9.31 -1.56 -16.13
C GLN A 108 8.80 -2.38 -14.94
N GLY A 109 8.26 -3.57 -15.23
CA GLY A 109 7.60 -4.43 -14.23
C GLY A 109 6.08 -4.26 -14.20
N SER A 110 5.40 -5.02 -13.34
CA SER A 110 3.93 -5.13 -13.35
C SER A 110 3.24 -4.66 -12.07
N ARG A 111 3.98 -4.55 -10.96
CA ARG A 111 3.42 -4.25 -9.63
C ARG A 111 4.30 -3.29 -8.86
N ILE A 112 3.68 -2.23 -8.36
CA ILE A 112 4.30 -1.25 -7.46
C ILE A 112 3.61 -1.34 -6.10
N TYR A 113 4.39 -1.12 -5.04
CA TYR A 113 3.91 -1.10 -3.67
C TYR A 113 4.01 0.29 -3.08
N LEU A 114 2.96 0.73 -2.39
CA LEU A 114 2.96 1.94 -1.58
C LEU A 114 2.88 1.54 -0.11
N SER A 115 4.01 1.69 0.57
CA SER A 115 4.12 1.53 2.02
C SER A 115 4.00 2.89 2.71
N ILE A 116 3.27 2.94 3.81
CA ILE A 116 2.92 4.18 4.51
C ILE A 116 3.35 4.01 5.96
N ALA A 117 4.05 5.00 6.52
CA ALA A 117 4.44 4.99 7.93
C ALA A 117 3.20 4.80 8.82
N GLY A 118 3.27 3.83 9.74
CA GLY A 118 2.14 3.44 10.59
C GLY A 118 1.13 2.49 9.93
N GLY A 119 1.35 2.07 8.69
CA GLY A 119 0.58 1.02 8.01
C GLY A 119 -0.87 1.37 7.66
N ILE A 120 -1.55 0.44 6.99
CA ILE A 120 -2.96 0.56 6.60
C ILE A 120 -3.85 -0.16 7.61
N ASN A 121 -4.78 0.56 8.23
CA ASN A 121 -5.72 -0.02 9.18
C ASN A 121 -6.90 -0.69 8.49
N VAL A 122 -6.77 -2.00 8.26
CA VAL A 122 -7.87 -2.90 7.89
C VAL A 122 -7.93 -4.11 8.85
N PRO A 123 -9.11 -4.72 9.04
CA PRO A 123 -9.24 -5.92 9.86
C PRO A 123 -8.36 -7.07 9.34
N LYS A 124 -7.85 -7.87 10.27
CA LYS A 124 -7.19 -9.13 9.93
C LYS A 124 -8.25 -10.21 9.72
N VAL A 125 -8.16 -10.96 8.64
CA VAL A 125 -8.93 -12.18 8.37
C VAL A 125 -7.95 -13.34 8.32
N LEU A 126 -8.16 -14.32 9.21
CA LEU A 126 -7.24 -15.47 9.38
C LEU A 126 -5.78 -15.02 9.59
N GLY A 127 -5.58 -14.01 10.43
CA GLY A 127 -4.25 -13.49 10.80
C GLY A 127 -3.61 -12.51 9.81
N SER A 128 -4.24 -12.23 8.66
CA SER A 128 -3.66 -11.42 7.58
C SER A 128 -4.60 -10.30 7.10
N ARG A 129 -4.02 -9.22 6.60
CA ARG A 129 -4.67 -8.09 5.92
C ARG A 129 -4.71 -8.24 4.41
N SER A 130 -4.12 -9.28 3.84
CA SER A 130 -4.14 -9.51 2.40
C SER A 130 -5.53 -9.65 1.85
N THR A 131 -5.73 -9.15 0.63
CA THR A 131 -7.00 -9.25 -0.10
C THR A 131 -7.00 -10.52 -0.94
N TYR A 132 -8.07 -11.32 -0.84
CA TYR A 132 -8.36 -12.41 -1.77
C TYR A 132 -9.66 -12.14 -2.53
N THR A 133 -9.55 -11.66 -3.76
CA THR A 133 -10.70 -11.18 -4.54
C THR A 133 -11.64 -12.29 -4.99
N ARG A 134 -11.11 -13.46 -5.36
CA ARG A 134 -11.93 -14.60 -5.81
C ARG A 134 -12.78 -15.20 -4.68
N GLY A 135 -12.28 -15.14 -3.44
CA GLY A 135 -13.02 -15.57 -2.25
C GLY A 135 -13.72 -14.43 -1.50
N GLN A 136 -13.58 -13.18 -1.98
CA GLN A 136 -14.20 -11.99 -1.39
C GLN A 136 -13.92 -11.80 0.11
N PHE A 137 -12.67 -12.02 0.55
CA PHE A 137 -12.29 -11.74 1.95
C PHE A 137 -10.90 -11.13 2.11
N GLY A 138 -10.67 -10.54 3.30
CA GLY A 138 -9.44 -9.83 3.65
C GLY A 138 -9.32 -8.46 2.98
N GLY A 139 -8.29 -7.70 3.34
CA GLY A 139 -8.14 -6.31 2.90
C GLY A 139 -9.35 -5.45 3.27
N LEU A 140 -9.91 -4.76 2.28
CA LEU A 140 -11.17 -4.04 2.42
C LEU A 140 -12.27 -4.77 1.65
N GLU A 141 -13.19 -5.40 2.37
CA GLU A 141 -14.35 -6.13 1.80
C GLU A 141 -13.96 -7.19 0.76
N GLY A 142 -12.71 -7.70 0.81
CA GLY A 142 -12.26 -8.73 -0.12
C GLY A 142 -12.22 -8.30 -1.58
N ARG A 143 -12.10 -7.01 -1.88
CA ARG A 143 -12.16 -6.49 -3.26
C ARG A 143 -11.02 -5.54 -3.60
N ALA A 144 -10.87 -5.27 -4.89
CA ALA A 144 -10.08 -4.13 -5.33
C ALA A 144 -10.65 -2.81 -4.77
N LEU A 145 -9.74 -1.88 -4.52
CA LEU A 145 -10.08 -0.57 -3.99
C LEU A 145 -10.86 0.25 -5.03
N LYS A 146 -11.80 1.05 -4.54
CA LYS A 146 -12.62 1.94 -5.36
C LYS A 146 -12.27 3.39 -5.08
N ARG A 147 -12.56 4.28 -6.03
CA ARG A 147 -12.54 5.72 -5.79
C ARG A 147 -13.38 6.04 -4.54
N GLY A 148 -12.89 6.93 -3.70
CA GLY A 148 -13.58 7.31 -2.46
C GLY A 148 -13.26 6.42 -1.26
N THR A 149 -12.48 5.34 -1.46
CA THR A 149 -12.05 4.49 -0.34
C THR A 149 -11.12 5.27 0.59
N THR A 150 -11.40 5.27 1.88
CA THR A 150 -10.59 5.95 2.90
C THR A 150 -10.03 4.97 3.91
N PHE A 151 -8.75 5.11 4.26
CA PHE A 151 -8.08 4.37 5.32
C PHE A 151 -7.55 5.31 6.39
N ARG A 152 -7.44 4.80 7.62
CA ARG A 152 -6.67 5.45 8.70
C ARG A 152 -5.35 4.72 8.89
N SER A 153 -4.33 5.42 9.39
CA SER A 153 -3.11 4.75 9.85
C SER A 153 -3.38 3.88 11.08
N VAL A 154 -2.57 2.84 11.28
CA VAL A 154 -2.65 1.97 12.48
C VAL A 154 -1.99 2.64 13.69
N ALA A 155 -0.95 3.47 13.46
CA ALA A 155 -0.25 4.20 14.51
C ALA A 155 -0.18 5.71 14.23
N GLN A 156 -0.11 6.52 15.28
CA GLN A 156 0.38 7.89 15.20
C GLN A 156 1.88 7.84 14.91
N VAL A 157 2.30 8.37 13.76
CA VAL A 157 3.72 8.54 13.46
C VAL A 157 4.28 9.50 14.50
N LYS A 158 5.15 9.01 15.41
CA LYS A 158 5.89 9.90 16.32
C LYS A 158 6.69 10.85 15.44
N SER A 159 6.46 12.15 15.63
CA SER A 159 7.21 13.20 14.94
C SER A 159 8.71 12.88 15.04
N PHE A 160 9.37 12.69 13.89
CA PHE A 160 10.82 12.72 13.82
C PHE A 160 11.23 14.15 14.20
N LYS A 161 11.53 14.36 15.48
CA LYS A 161 12.19 15.58 15.92
C LYS A 161 13.56 15.62 15.22
N ARG A 162 13.81 16.73 14.53
CA ARG A 162 15.10 17.04 13.91
C ARG A 162 16.21 17.06 14.94
#